data_AF-A0A7S1XBB8-F1
#
_entry.id   AF-A0A7S1XBB8-F1
#
_cell.length_a   1.000
_cell.length_b   1.000
_cell.length_c   1.000
_cell.angle_alpha   90.00
_cell.angle_beta   90.00
_cell.angle_gamma   90.00
#
_symmetry.space_group_name_H-M   'P 1'
#
loop_
_entity.id
_entity.type
_entity.pdbx_description
1 polymer ?
#
loop_
_entity_poly.entity_id
_entity_poly.type
_entity_poly.pdbx_seq_one_letter_code
_entity_poly.pdbx_strand_id
1 'polypeptide(L)'
;GSDSDSDIVEVSYRPRKGVVWKETVFGLLQAVTINTMLLLPCWVIVAHKAPPLAGLFLTTAAVICWMKCISYAHCCNDLRDARRRNEIRPGERGNMEGMTGVSAPMRYPENIKAKNLGYFLVAPTLTYQVNFPRSSRFRKR
;
A
#
# COMPACT_ATOMS: atom_id res chain seq x y z
N GLY A 1 3.22 44.72 -4.06
CA GLY A 1 2.23 44.06 -4.92
C GLY A 1 2.92 43.05 -5.78
N SER A 2 2.61 41.77 -5.58
CA SER A 2 2.75 40.65 -6.53
C SER A 2 2.41 39.35 -5.77
N ASP A 3 1.21 39.27 -5.20
CA ASP A 3 0.62 37.97 -4.81
C ASP A 3 0.19 37.32 -6.12
N SER A 4 1.03 36.43 -6.62
CA SER A 4 0.66 35.55 -7.72
C SER A 4 -0.20 34.45 -7.12
N ASP A 5 -1.49 34.75 -6.98
CA ASP A 5 -2.55 33.80 -6.69
C ASP A 5 -2.46 32.71 -7.75
N SER A 6 -1.77 31.62 -7.41
CA SER A 6 -1.75 30.41 -8.19
C SER A 6 -3.16 29.87 -8.15
N ASP A 7 -3.93 30.16 -9.19
CA ASP A 7 -5.20 29.52 -9.50
C ASP A 7 -4.99 28.00 -9.52
N ILE A 8 -5.09 27.38 -8.35
CA ILE A 8 -5.30 25.94 -8.23
C ILE A 8 -6.70 25.75 -8.78
N VAL A 9 -6.75 25.44 -10.08
CA VAL A 9 -7.94 24.88 -10.71
C VAL A 9 -8.24 23.60 -9.93
N GLU A 10 -9.09 23.72 -8.92
CA GLU A 10 -9.60 22.60 -8.15
C GLU A 10 -10.47 21.80 -9.13
N VAL A 11 -9.85 20.87 -9.84
CA VAL A 11 -10.52 19.97 -10.78
C VAL A 11 -11.49 19.14 -9.95
N SER A 12 -12.71 19.63 -9.81
CA SER A 12 -13.78 18.99 -9.03
C SER A 12 -14.15 17.66 -9.68
N TYR A 13 -13.46 16.60 -9.27
CA TYR A 13 -13.71 15.24 -9.71
C TYR A 13 -15.05 14.77 -9.11
N ARG A 14 -16.10 14.71 -9.92
CA ARG A 14 -17.35 14.03 -9.57
C ARG A 14 -17.33 12.59 -10.09
N PRO A 15 -17.16 11.58 -9.23
CA PRO A 15 -17.21 10.20 -9.70
C PRO A 15 -18.60 9.85 -10.21
N ARG A 16 -18.67 9.12 -11.33
CA ARG A 16 -19.95 8.57 -11.80
C ARG A 16 -20.45 7.53 -10.80
N LYS A 17 -21.71 7.65 -10.34
CA LYS A 17 -22.32 6.78 -9.30
C LYS A 17 -22.12 5.27 -9.56
N GLY A 18 -22.17 4.82 -10.81
CA GLY A 18 -21.98 3.41 -11.18
C GLY A 18 -20.55 2.88 -11.07
N VAL A 19 -19.54 3.75 -11.06
CA VAL A 19 -18.14 3.37 -10.87
C VAL A 19 -17.84 3.21 -9.38
N VAL A 20 -18.36 4.12 -8.55
CA VAL A 20 -18.19 4.08 -7.08
C VAL A 20 -18.75 2.80 -6.49
N TRP A 21 -19.93 2.35 -6.94
CA TRP A 21 -20.52 1.12 -6.43
C TRP A 21 -19.64 -0.11 -6.70
N LYS A 22 -19.07 -0.22 -7.90
CA LYS A 22 -18.15 -1.31 -8.26
C LYS A 22 -16.85 -1.26 -7.45
N GLU A 23 -16.31 -0.06 -7.23
CA GLU A 23 -15.11 0.15 -6.41
C GLU A 23 -15.35 -0.23 -4.95
N THR A 24 -16.49 0.15 -4.38
CA THR A 24 -16.89 -0.23 -3.01
C THR A 24 -17.06 -1.75 -2.89
N VAL A 25 -17.71 -2.40 -3.86
CA VAL A 25 -17.86 -3.86 -3.87
C VAL A 25 -16.50 -4.55 -3.94
N PHE A 26 -15.60 -4.08 -4.82
CA PHE A 26 -14.24 -4.63 -4.92
C PHE A 26 -13.45 -4.42 -3.63
N GLY A 27 -13.54 -3.24 -3.01
CA GLY A 27 -12.91 -2.93 -1.73
C GLY A 27 -13.43 -3.81 -0.59
N LEU A 28 -14.74 -4.03 -0.52
CA LEU A 28 -15.37 -4.92 0.46
C LEU A 28 -14.92 -6.37 0.27
N LEU A 29 -14.91 -6.88 -0.97
CA LEU A 29 -14.41 -8.22 -1.27
C LEU A 29 -12.95 -8.39 -0.84
N GLN A 30 -12.10 -7.40 -1.16
CA GLN A 30 -10.70 -7.39 -0.76
C GLN A 30 -10.54 -7.38 0.78
N ALA A 31 -11.36 -6.60 1.48
CA ALA A 31 -11.36 -6.54 2.94
C ALA A 31 -11.80 -7.88 3.56
N VAL A 32 -12.81 -8.54 3.00
CA VAL A 32 -13.23 -9.88 3.42
C VAL A 32 -12.08 -10.88 3.23
N THR A 33 -11.44 -10.92 2.05
CA THR A 33 -10.29 -11.81 1.80
C THR A 33 -9.15 -11.58 2.78
N ILE A 34 -8.81 -10.32 3.06
CA ILE A 34 -7.74 -9.95 4.01
C ILE A 34 -8.11 -10.41 5.43
N ASN A 35 -9.34 -10.19 5.87
CA ASN A 35 -9.80 -10.65 7.19
C ASN A 35 -9.81 -12.18 7.28
N THR A 36 -10.22 -12.89 6.23
CA THR A 36 -10.15 -14.35 6.18
C THR A 36 -8.70 -14.86 6.31
N MET A 37 -7.71 -14.19 5.70
CA MET A 37 -6.30 -14.55 5.86
C MET A 37 -5.78 -14.41 7.29
N LEU A 38 -6.37 -13.56 8.12
CA LEU A 38 -6.04 -13.43 9.54
C LEU A 38 -6.83 -14.42 10.41
N LEU A 39 -8.12 -14.58 10.14
CA LEU A 39 -8.99 -15.45 10.93
C LEU A 39 -8.62 -16.93 10.76
N LEU A 40 -8.14 -17.34 9.58
CA LEU A 40 -7.73 -18.72 9.29
C LEU A 40 -6.59 -19.21 10.21
N PRO A 41 -5.42 -18.54 10.31
CA PRO A 41 -4.36 -18.99 11.21
C PRO A 41 -4.76 -18.93 12.69
N CYS A 42 -5.58 -17.93 13.09
CA CYS A 42 -6.12 -17.87 14.44
C CYS A 42 -7.02 -19.09 14.76
N TRP A 43 -7.91 -19.45 13.83
CA TRP A 43 -8.78 -20.63 13.97
C TRP A 43 -7.98 -21.94 13.99
N VAL A 44 -6.99 -22.09 13.10
CA VAL A 44 -6.11 -23.27 13.03
C VAL A 44 -5.37 -23.51 14.36
N ILE A 45 -4.86 -22.45 15.00
CA ILE A 45 -4.13 -22.57 16.28
C ILE A 45 -5.03 -23.08 17.39
N VAL A 46 -6.27 -22.57 17.46
CA VAL A 46 -7.26 -23.00 18.46
C VAL A 46 -7.72 -24.44 18.19
N ALA A 47 -7.95 -24.80 16.93
CA ALA A 47 -8.43 -26.13 16.54
C ALA A 47 -7.37 -27.23 16.77
N HIS A 48 -6.10 -26.96 16.44
CA HIS A 48 -5.03 -27.96 16.50
C HIS A 48 -4.25 -27.99 17.83
N LYS A 49 -4.60 -27.14 18.82
CA LYS A 49 -3.88 -27.02 20.11
C LYS A 49 -2.35 -26.95 19.90
N ALA A 50 -1.92 -26.08 18.99
CA ALA A 50 -0.52 -25.99 18.59
C ALA A 50 0.39 -25.63 19.79
N PRO A 51 1.68 -26.05 19.77
CA PRO A 51 2.65 -25.63 20.77
C PRO A 51 2.68 -24.10 20.89
N PRO A 52 2.77 -23.54 22.11
CA PRO A 52 2.61 -22.09 22.34
C PRO A 52 3.63 -21.27 21.54
N LEU A 53 4.85 -21.79 21.38
CA LEU A 53 5.91 -21.14 20.60
C LEU A 53 5.58 -21.09 19.10
N ALA A 54 5.08 -22.18 18.53
CA ALA A 54 4.69 -22.25 17.12
C ALA A 54 3.47 -21.36 16.83
N GLY A 55 2.50 -21.33 17.74
CA GLY A 55 1.34 -20.42 17.65
C GLY A 55 1.76 -18.95 17.68
N LEU A 56 2.73 -18.58 18.52
CA LEU A 56 3.26 -17.22 18.59
C LEU A 56 3.92 -16.78 17.27
N PHE A 57 4.76 -17.64 16.68
CA PHE A 57 5.37 -17.32 15.38
C PHE A 57 4.34 -17.21 14.26
N LEU A 58 3.37 -18.14 14.20
CA LEU A 58 2.35 -18.14 13.15
C LEU A 58 1.42 -16.93 13.26
N THR A 59 0.93 -16.60 14.46
CA THR A 59 0.10 -15.40 14.69
C THR A 59 0.86 -14.12 14.41
N THR A 60 2.12 -14.02 14.84
CA THR A 60 2.94 -12.82 14.57
C THR A 60 3.15 -12.63 13.06
N ALA A 61 3.53 -13.68 12.34
CA ALA A 61 3.67 -13.64 10.89
C ALA A 61 2.34 -13.31 10.19
N ALA A 62 1.23 -13.90 10.66
CA ALA A 62 -0.11 -13.63 10.13
C ALA A 62 -0.53 -12.16 10.32
N VAL A 63 -0.30 -11.58 11.51
CA VAL A 63 -0.60 -10.17 11.81
C VAL A 63 0.28 -9.23 10.97
N ILE A 64 1.58 -9.54 10.80
CA ILE A 64 2.46 -8.77 9.93
C ILE A 64 1.97 -8.80 8.47
N CYS A 65 1.66 -9.98 7.95
CA CYS A 65 1.12 -10.13 6.60
C CYS A 65 -0.22 -9.40 6.43
N TRP A 66 -1.11 -9.49 7.42
CA TRP A 66 -2.38 -8.79 7.43
C TRP A 66 -2.21 -7.28 7.38
N MET A 67 -1.35 -6.70 8.22
CA MET A 67 -1.03 -5.27 8.20
C MET A 67 -0.44 -4.83 6.84
N LYS A 68 0.45 -5.63 6.27
CA LYS A 68 1.03 -5.37 4.93
C LYS A 68 -0.04 -5.37 3.83
N CYS A 69 -0.96 -6.34 3.85
CA CYS A 69 -2.06 -6.41 2.88
C CYS A 69 -3.03 -5.23 3.00
N ILE A 70 -3.39 -4.83 4.23
CA ILE A 70 -4.20 -3.62 4.48
C ILE A 70 -3.50 -2.40 3.93
N SER A 71 -2.23 -2.19 4.30
CA SER A 71 -1.48 -1.03 3.84
C SER A 71 -1.38 -0.97 2.31
N TYR A 72 -1.13 -2.10 1.66
CA TYR A 72 -1.11 -2.19 0.21
C TYR A 72 -2.46 -1.84 -0.42
N ALA A 73 -3.57 -2.37 0.11
CA ALA A 73 -4.91 -2.09 -0.39
C ALA A 73 -5.28 -0.61 -0.24
N HIS A 74 -5.00 0.00 0.91
CA HIS A 74 -5.26 1.42 1.15
C HIS A 74 -4.41 2.31 0.24
N CYS A 75 -3.12 2.03 0.10
CA CYS A 75 -2.24 2.81 -0.77
C CYS A 75 -2.66 2.68 -2.23
N CYS A 76 -2.96 1.47 -2.71
CA CYS A 76 -3.43 1.28 -4.08
C CYS A 76 -4.76 1.99 -4.35
N ASN A 77 -5.67 2.04 -3.37
CA ASN A 77 -6.89 2.81 -3.48
C ASN A 77 -6.61 4.32 -3.52
N ASP A 78 -5.77 4.84 -2.62
CA ASP A 78 -5.41 6.26 -2.61
C ASP A 78 -4.73 6.70 -3.92
N LEU A 79 -3.87 5.86 -4.51
CA LEU A 79 -3.24 6.13 -5.80
C LEU A 79 -4.24 6.12 -6.96
N ARG A 80 -5.21 5.21 -6.95
CA ARG A 80 -6.31 5.21 -7.93
C ARG A 80 -7.13 6.48 -7.80
N ASP A 81 -7.45 6.89 -6.58
CA ASP A 81 -8.21 8.11 -6.29
C ASP A 81 -7.46 9.35 -6.76
N ALA A 82 -6.18 9.49 -6.43
CA ALA A 82 -5.32 10.58 -6.89
C ALA A 82 -5.22 10.62 -8.42
N ARG A 83 -5.05 9.46 -9.07
CA ARG A 83 -5.02 9.38 -10.53
C ARG A 83 -6.30 9.89 -11.18
N ARG A 84 -7.46 9.63 -10.57
CA ARG A 84 -8.76 10.12 -11.07
C ARG A 84 -8.92 11.63 -10.87
N ARG A 85 -8.32 12.19 -9.82
CA ARG A 85 -8.26 13.65 -9.60
C ARG A 85 -7.14 14.35 -10.41
N ASN A 86 -6.38 13.61 -11.21
CA ASN A 86 -5.15 14.08 -11.87
C ASN A 86 -4.13 14.72 -10.90
N GLU A 87 -4.15 14.27 -9.64
CA GLU A 87 -3.18 14.65 -8.61
C GLU A 87 -2.00 13.67 -8.62
N ILE A 88 -0.81 14.16 -8.29
CA ILE A 88 0.40 13.34 -8.15
C ILE A 88 0.72 13.24 -6.65
N ARG A 89 0.65 12.03 -6.10
CA ARG A 89 0.97 11.79 -4.67
C ARG A 89 2.47 11.86 -4.42
N PRO A 90 2.91 12.28 -3.21
CA PRO A 90 4.31 12.26 -2.82
C PRO A 90 4.88 10.83 -2.94
N GLY A 91 5.99 10.73 -3.65
CA GLY A 91 6.63 9.47 -4.00
C GLY A 91 6.19 8.81 -5.29
N GLU A 92 5.32 9.43 -6.06
CA GLU A 92 5.11 9.07 -7.46
C GLU A 92 6.00 9.88 -8.41
N ARG A 93 6.20 9.36 -9.62
CA ARG A 93 6.89 10.10 -10.68
C ARG A 93 6.17 11.43 -10.98
N GLY A 94 6.84 12.53 -10.67
CA GLY A 94 6.33 13.90 -10.80
C GLY A 94 6.15 14.64 -9.48
N ASN A 95 6.16 13.94 -8.34
CA ASN A 95 6.16 14.52 -7.00
C ASN A 95 7.04 13.67 -6.08
N MET A 96 8.35 13.93 -6.07
CA MET A 96 9.34 13.21 -5.23
C MET A 96 9.71 14.00 -3.97
N GLU A 97 8.84 14.91 -3.54
CA GLU A 97 9.11 15.77 -2.39
C GLU A 97 9.42 14.93 -1.14
N GLY A 98 10.58 15.16 -0.53
CA GLY A 98 11.06 14.40 0.64
C GLY A 98 11.68 13.02 0.37
N MET A 99 11.75 12.54 -0.88
CA MET A 99 12.35 11.23 -1.21
C MET A 99 13.74 11.36 -1.80
N THR A 100 14.75 11.13 -0.96
CA THR A 100 16.16 11.05 -1.35
C THR A 100 16.57 9.59 -1.57
N GLY A 101 17.40 9.31 -2.58
CA GLY A 101 17.89 7.95 -2.85
C GLY A 101 16.94 7.02 -3.62
N VAL A 102 15.97 7.58 -4.36
CA VAL A 102 15.13 6.82 -5.30
C VAL A 102 15.78 6.85 -6.69
N SER A 103 16.26 5.70 -7.17
CA SER A 103 16.96 5.62 -8.47
C SER A 103 16.04 5.67 -9.69
N ALA A 104 14.75 5.34 -9.53
CA ALA A 104 13.79 5.29 -10.64
C ALA A 104 12.38 5.59 -10.12
N PRO A 105 11.87 6.81 -10.27
CA PRO A 105 10.52 7.14 -9.84
C PRO A 105 9.48 6.43 -10.72
N MET A 106 8.58 5.68 -10.09
CA MET A 106 7.44 5.02 -10.74
C MET A 106 6.14 5.80 -10.53
N ARG A 107 5.26 5.81 -11.54
CA ARG A 107 3.88 6.32 -11.42
C ARG A 107 2.91 5.14 -11.38
N TYR A 108 1.77 5.27 -10.72
CA TYR A 108 0.65 4.35 -10.94
C TYR A 108 0.29 4.30 -12.44
N PRO A 109 0.11 3.12 -13.08
CA PRO A 109 0.06 1.74 -12.55
C PRO A 109 1.38 0.95 -12.64
N GLU A 110 2.50 1.56 -13.01
CA GLU A 110 3.80 0.88 -13.22
C GLU A 110 4.38 0.28 -11.93
N ASN A 111 3.86 0.68 -10.77
CA ASN A 111 4.25 0.20 -9.45
C ASN A 111 3.74 -1.21 -9.12
N ILE A 112 2.69 -1.70 -9.81
CA ILE A 112 2.06 -3.02 -9.58
C ILE A 112 2.90 -4.13 -10.25
N LYS A 113 4.12 -4.34 -9.75
CA LYS A 113 4.99 -5.45 -10.18
C LYS A 113 5.16 -6.43 -9.04
N ALA A 114 5.04 -7.73 -9.32
CA ALA A 114 5.24 -8.81 -8.34
C ALA A 114 6.61 -8.70 -7.63
N LYS A 115 7.65 -8.23 -8.33
CA LYS A 115 8.98 -7.96 -7.76
C LYS A 115 8.97 -6.89 -6.67
N ASN A 116 8.19 -5.82 -6.86
CA ASN A 116 8.06 -4.75 -5.86
C ASN A 116 7.26 -5.22 -4.65
N LEU A 117 6.21 -6.00 -4.88
CA LEU A 117 5.41 -6.62 -3.81
C LEU A 117 6.26 -7.62 -3.00
N GLY A 118 7.02 -8.48 -3.68
CA GLY A 118 7.94 -9.43 -3.03
C GLY A 118 9.00 -8.73 -2.19
N TYR A 119 9.57 -7.62 -2.67
CA TYR A 119 10.47 -6.79 -1.87
C TYR A 119 9.77 -6.22 -0.63
N PHE A 120 8.56 -5.69 -0.77
CA PHE A 120 7.78 -5.15 0.34
C PHE A 120 7.45 -6.20 1.41
N LEU A 121 7.20 -7.45 1.01
CA LEU A 121 6.96 -8.55 1.95
C LEU A 121 8.19 -8.86 2.81
N VAL A 122 9.38 -8.83 2.22
CA VAL A 122 10.65 -9.09 2.92
C VAL A 122 11.17 -7.88 3.69
N ALA A 123 10.84 -6.67 3.25
CA ALA A 123 11.28 -5.44 3.91
C ALA A 123 10.69 -5.35 5.35
N PRO A 124 11.49 -4.88 6.33
CA PRO A 124 11.05 -4.68 7.71
C PRO A 124 10.20 -3.40 7.84
N THR A 125 9.16 -3.28 7.02
CA THR A 125 8.27 -2.11 6.96
C THR A 125 6.82 -2.58 6.99
N LEU A 126 5.98 -1.92 7.80
CA LEU A 126 4.54 -2.20 7.86
C LEU A 126 3.75 -1.40 6.82
N THR A 127 4.29 -0.25 6.40
CA THR A 127 3.64 0.67 5.47
C THR A 127 4.17 0.46 4.05
N TYR A 128 3.25 0.28 3.10
CA TYR A 128 3.59 0.23 1.67
C TYR A 128 3.81 1.65 1.15
N GLN A 129 4.89 1.83 0.39
CA GLN A 129 5.21 3.08 -0.31
C GLN A 129 5.52 2.74 -1.77
N VAL A 130 5.17 3.67 -2.68
CA VAL A 130 5.38 3.48 -4.13
C VAL A 130 6.86 3.32 -4.46
N ASN A 131 7.71 4.12 -3.81
CA ASN A 131 9.15 4.04 -3.93
C ASN A 131 9.77 3.95 -2.54
N PHE A 132 10.62 2.96 -2.32
CA PHE A 132 11.42 2.88 -1.10
C PHE A 132 12.81 3.48 -1.38
N PRO A 133 13.37 4.30 -0.48
CA PRO A 133 14.74 4.77 -0.62
C PRO A 133 15.67 3.55 -0.61
N ARG A 134 16.54 3.43 -1.62
CA ARG A 134 17.52 2.35 -1.72
C ARG A 134 18.91 2.92 -1.45
N SER A 135 19.65 2.31 -0.54
CA SER A 135 21.06 2.65 -0.40
C SER A 135 21.83 2.13 -1.61
N SER A 136 22.66 2.97 -2.22
CA SER A 136 23.55 2.59 -3.33
C SER A 136 24.71 1.70 -2.87
N ARG A 137 24.98 1.64 -1.56
CA ARG A 137 26.06 0.87 -0.95
C ARG A 137 25.55 0.08 0.25
N PHE A 138 25.83 -1.22 0.25
CA PHE A 138 25.64 -2.06 1.43
C PHE A 138 26.76 -1.78 2.44
N ARG A 139 26.40 -1.31 3.64
CA ARG A 139 27.38 -1.06 4.71
C ARG A 139 27.65 -2.38 5.45
N LYS A 140 28.70 -3.10 5.05
CA LYS A 140 29.26 -4.17 5.88
C LYS A 140 29.89 -3.52 7.13
N ARG A 141 29.48 -3.96 8.31
CA ARG A 141 30.16 -3.68 9.57
C ARG A 141 30.88 -4.96 10.00
#